data_AF-A0A1G1HCP2-F1
#
_entry.id   AF-A0A1G1HCP2-F1
#
_cell.length_a   1.000
_cell.length_b   1.000
_cell.length_c   1.000
_cell.angle_alpha   90.00
_cell.angle_beta   90.00
_cell.angle_gamma   90.00
#
_symmetry.space_group_name_H-M   'P 1'
#
loop_
_entity.id
_entity.type
_entity.pdbx_description
1 polymer ?
#
loop_
_entity_poly.entity_id
_entity_poly.type
_entity_poly.pdbx_seq_one_letter_code
_entity_poly.pdbx_strand_id
1 'polypeptide(L)'
;MKTKQKTKRLSEEDVDALVVAEAGVESAWSKPVKVRKTKTESLSLPSSLAARAAFFAGLHRETRLNDWIKRVIQERIDLEEAAFAGLKRELVSGARKGR
;
A
#
# COMPACT_ATOMS: atom_id res chain seq x y z
N MET A 1 16.27 36.77 0.10
CA MET A 1 14.97 36.85 -0.60
C MET A 1 14.65 35.48 -1.18
N LYS A 2 13.52 34.85 -0.81
CA LYS A 2 13.12 33.54 -1.36
C LYS A 2 12.07 33.75 -2.44
N THR A 3 12.45 33.59 -3.70
CA THR A 3 11.52 33.64 -4.83
C THR A 3 10.69 32.36 -4.85
N LYS A 4 9.38 32.48 -4.60
CA LYS A 4 8.43 31.39 -4.85
C LYS A 4 8.34 31.19 -6.36
N GLN A 5 8.95 30.13 -6.88
CA GLN A 5 8.74 29.72 -8.27
C GLN A 5 7.29 29.26 -8.43
N LYS A 6 6.58 29.86 -9.39
CA LYS A 6 5.27 29.42 -9.84
C LYS A 6 5.45 28.07 -10.53
N THR A 7 4.94 26.99 -9.96
CA THR A 7 4.90 25.67 -10.61
C THR A 7 3.98 25.75 -11.82
N LYS A 8 4.57 25.79 -13.01
CA LYS A 8 3.87 25.57 -14.28
C LYS A 8 3.35 24.14 -14.27
N ARG A 9 2.07 23.91 -14.61
CA ARG A 9 1.56 22.55 -14.83
C ARG A 9 2.18 22.05 -16.13
N LEU A 10 3.07 21.07 -16.03
CA LEU A 10 3.64 20.35 -17.16
C LEU A 10 2.63 19.31 -17.66
N SER A 11 2.65 19.00 -18.96
CA SER A 11 1.95 17.82 -19.47
C SER A 11 2.71 16.55 -19.07
N GLU A 12 2.10 15.39 -19.29
CA GLU A 12 2.74 14.10 -19.01
C GLU A 12 3.99 13.91 -19.87
N GLU A 13 3.91 14.24 -21.15
CA GLU A 13 5.02 14.14 -22.10
C GLU A 13 6.20 15.04 -21.73
N ASP A 14 5.88 16.25 -21.23
CA ASP A 14 6.91 17.19 -20.75
C ASP A 14 7.61 16.66 -19.49
N VAL A 15 6.90 15.96 -18.61
CA VAL A 15 7.47 15.34 -17.40
C VAL A 15 8.38 14.18 -17.79
N ASP A 16 7.96 13.31 -18.70
CA ASP A 16 8.75 12.17 -19.15
C ASP A 16 10.06 12.61 -19.81
N ALA A 17 10.00 13.63 -20.67
CA ALA A 17 11.19 14.20 -21.30
C ALA A 17 12.18 14.76 -20.26
N LEU A 18 11.65 15.41 -19.21
CA LEU A 18 12.47 15.96 -18.12
C LEU A 18 13.11 14.84 -17.29
N VAL A 19 12.36 13.79 -16.95
CA VAL A 19 12.87 12.63 -16.19
C VAL A 19 13.99 11.93 -16.95
N VAL A 20 13.84 11.72 -18.27
CA VAL A 20 14.87 11.09 -19.10
C VAL A 20 16.13 11.95 -19.17
N ALA A 21 15.98 13.27 -19.34
CA ALA A 21 17.10 14.20 -19.43
C ALA A 21 17.91 14.30 -18.12
N GLU A 22 17.23 14.23 -16.97
CA GLU A 22 17.84 14.38 -15.65
C GLU A 22 18.22 13.05 -14.96
N ALA A 23 17.98 11.90 -15.61
CA ALA A 23 18.21 10.58 -15.04
C ALA A 23 19.65 10.35 -14.53
N GLY A 24 20.66 10.94 -15.20
CA GLY A 24 22.07 10.82 -14.81
C GLY A 24 22.56 11.89 -13.84
N VAL A 25 21.72 12.86 -13.46
CA VAL A 25 22.12 14.03 -12.66
C VAL A 25 21.65 13.84 -11.22
N GLU A 26 22.54 13.36 -10.34
CA GLU A 26 22.20 13.08 -8.93
C GLU A 26 21.58 14.28 -8.19
N SER A 27 22.00 15.51 -8.52
CA SER A 27 21.46 16.73 -7.89
C SER A 27 20.02 17.08 -8.31
N ALA A 28 19.53 16.49 -9.41
CA ALA A 28 18.14 16.65 -9.85
C ALA A 28 17.18 15.76 -9.05
N TRP A 29 17.70 14.71 -8.41
CA TRP A 29 16.90 13.78 -7.62
C TRP A 29 16.89 14.16 -6.15
N SER A 30 15.75 13.92 -5.50
CA SER A 30 15.67 14.02 -4.05
C SER A 30 16.51 12.92 -3.40
N LYS A 31 17.00 13.18 -2.18
CA LYS A 31 17.81 12.20 -1.43
C LYS A 31 17.11 10.83 -1.39
N PRO A 32 17.84 9.73 -1.59
CA PRO A 32 17.28 8.39 -1.52
C PRO A 32 16.49 8.16 -0.23
N VAL A 33 15.22 7.78 -0.37
CA VAL A 33 14.36 7.43 0.76
C VAL A 33 14.74 6.04 1.25
N LYS A 34 15.44 5.96 2.38
CA LYS A 34 15.78 4.68 3.01
C LYS A 34 14.56 4.12 3.73
N VAL A 35 13.92 3.14 3.12
CA VAL A 35 12.82 2.40 3.76
C VAL A 35 13.43 1.44 4.78
N ARG A 36 13.22 1.68 6.08
CA ARG A 36 13.52 0.67 7.09
C ARG A 36 12.51 -0.46 6.91
N LYS A 37 12.97 -1.68 6.64
CA LYS A 37 12.15 -2.87 6.83
C LYS A 37 11.60 -2.78 8.25
N THR A 38 10.28 -2.74 8.38
CA THR A 38 9.60 -2.62 9.67
C THR A 38 10.10 -3.70 10.61
N LYS A 39 10.29 -3.33 11.88
CA LYS A 39 10.71 -4.25 12.95
C LYS A 39 9.85 -5.51 12.87
N THR A 40 10.46 -6.69 12.95
CA THR A 40 9.71 -7.94 12.97
C THR A 40 8.79 -7.92 14.18
N GLU A 41 7.49 -7.75 13.93
CA GLU A 41 6.50 -7.79 15.00
C GLU A 41 6.23 -9.25 15.39
N SER A 42 6.35 -9.52 16.69
CA SER A 42 6.02 -10.82 17.26
C SER A 42 4.59 -10.79 17.78
N LEU A 43 3.71 -11.59 17.17
CA LEU A 43 2.33 -11.77 17.62
C LEU A 43 2.27 -13.02 18.49
N SER A 44 1.84 -12.86 19.74
CA SER A 44 1.61 -13.99 20.63
C SER A 44 0.24 -14.60 20.32
N LEU A 45 0.23 -15.90 20.03
CA LEU A 45 -1.00 -16.65 19.77
C LEU A 45 -1.18 -17.73 20.85
N PRO A 46 -2.42 -17.98 21.31
CA PRO A 46 -2.72 -19.16 22.10
C PRO A 46 -2.27 -20.43 21.38
N SER A 47 -1.76 -21.41 22.12
CA SER A 47 -1.22 -22.65 21.55
C SER A 47 -2.20 -23.37 20.62
N SER A 48 -3.48 -23.44 21.02
CA SER A 48 -4.54 -24.06 20.23
C SER A 48 -4.84 -23.32 18.93
N LEU A 49 -4.64 -22.00 18.89
CA LEU A 49 -4.80 -21.20 17.68
C LEU A 49 -3.58 -21.35 16.77
N ALA A 50 -2.37 -21.33 17.34
CA ALA A 50 -1.12 -21.54 16.60
C ALA A 50 -1.09 -22.91 15.91
N ALA A 51 -1.55 -23.97 16.59
CA ALA A 51 -1.63 -25.32 16.03
C ALA A 51 -2.56 -25.39 14.80
N ARG A 52 -3.75 -24.80 14.91
CA ARG A 52 -4.71 -24.74 13.79
C ARG A 52 -4.16 -23.91 12.64
N ALA A 53 -3.55 -22.77 12.94
CA ALA A 53 -2.94 -21.91 11.93
C ALA A 53 -1.78 -22.61 11.20
N ALA A 54 -0.96 -23.39 11.90
CA ALA A 54 0.13 -24.17 11.29
C ALA A 54 -0.40 -25.26 10.34
N PHE A 55 -1.49 -25.93 10.72
CA PHE A 55 -2.17 -26.88 9.84
C PHE A 55 -2.62 -26.23 8.52
N PHE A 56 -3.30 -25.07 8.61
CA PHE A 56 -3.74 -24.36 7.42
C PHE A 56 -2.58 -23.79 6.60
N ALA A 57 -1.50 -23.32 7.24
CA ALA A 57 -0.29 -22.90 6.52
C ALA A 57 0.24 -24.02 5.63
N GLY A 58 0.30 -25.26 6.13
CA GLY A 58 0.65 -26.44 5.35
C GLY A 58 -0.33 -26.73 4.21
N LEU A 59 -1.64 -26.63 4.48
CA LEU A 59 -2.68 -26.83 3.47
C LEU A 59 -2.54 -25.84 2.28
N HIS A 60 -2.15 -24.61 2.57
CA HIS A 60 -1.95 -23.55 1.58
C HIS A 60 -0.54 -23.54 0.97
N ARG A 61 0.32 -24.51 1.29
CA ARG A 61 1.71 -24.65 0.81
C ARG A 61 2.64 -23.52 1.24
N GLU A 62 2.35 -22.91 2.38
CA GLU A 62 3.15 -21.83 2.93
C GLU A 62 4.27 -22.36 3.83
N THR A 63 5.49 -21.92 3.58
CA THR A 63 6.68 -22.45 4.26
C THR A 63 6.79 -21.97 5.70
N ARG A 64 6.18 -20.83 6.04
CA ARG A 64 6.21 -20.25 7.38
C ARG A 64 4.82 -19.84 7.83
N LEU A 65 4.48 -20.20 9.06
CA LEU A 65 3.24 -19.80 9.71
C LEU A 65 3.00 -18.28 9.64
N ASN A 66 4.05 -17.47 9.90
CA ASN A 66 3.94 -16.02 9.85
C ASN A 66 3.60 -15.48 8.46
N ASP A 67 4.07 -16.13 7.39
CA ASP A 67 3.79 -15.68 6.03
C ASP A 67 2.34 -16.01 5.67
N TRP A 68 1.85 -17.18 6.08
CA TRP A 68 0.44 -17.53 5.97
C TRP A 68 -0.47 -16.57 6.75
N ILE A 69 -0.13 -16.23 8.00
CA ILE A 69 -0.90 -15.28 8.81
C ILE A 69 -0.94 -13.90 8.14
N LYS A 70 0.19 -13.40 7.63
CA LYS A 70 0.24 -12.12 6.91
C LYS A 70 -0.69 -12.13 5.70
N ARG A 71 -0.69 -13.21 4.92
CA ARG A 71 -1.58 -13.35 3.77
C ARG A 71 -3.05 -13.29 4.20
N VAL A 72 -3.43 -14.02 5.24
CA VAL A 72 -4.81 -14.00 5.77
C VAL A 72 -5.22 -12.60 6.23
N ILE A 73 -4.32 -11.87 6.91
CA ILE A 73 -4.59 -10.49 7.34
C ILE A 73 -4.77 -9.58 6.12
N GLN A 74 -3.89 -9.68 5.12
CA GLN A 74 -3.98 -8.89 3.89
C GLN A 74 -5.29 -9.16 3.15
N GLU A 75 -5.63 -10.43 2.91
CA GLU A 75 -6.87 -10.82 2.25
C GLU A 75 -8.10 -10.29 2.98
N ARG A 76 -8.07 -10.31 4.31
CA ARG A 76 -9.15 -9.77 5.12
C ARG A 76 -9.26 -8.24 4.98
N ILE A 77 -8.14 -7.53 4.98
CA ILE A 77 -8.10 -6.08 4.75
C ILE A 77 -8.67 -5.76 3.36
N ASP A 78 -8.22 -6.45 2.32
CA ASP A 78 -8.66 -6.21 0.94
C ASP A 78 -10.18 -6.40 0.79
N LEU A 79 -10.74 -7.43 1.43
CA LEU A 79 -12.19 -7.66 1.46
C LEU A 79 -12.95 -6.54 2.18
N GLU A 80 -12.42 -6.07 3.32
CA GLU A 80 -13.05 -4.98 4.08
C GLU A 80 -12.96 -3.64 3.34
N GLU A 81 -11.83 -3.34 2.70
CA GLU A 81 -11.67 -2.14 1.88
C GLU A 81 -12.59 -2.15 0.67
N ALA A 82 -12.74 -3.29 -0.01
CA ALA A 82 -13.66 -3.45 -1.12
C ALA A 82 -15.13 -3.25 -0.67
N ALA A 83 -15.53 -3.86 0.44
CA ALA A 83 -16.86 -3.69 1.01
C ALA A 83 -17.14 -2.24 1.39
N PHE A 84 -16.16 -1.58 2.02
CA PHE A 84 -16.28 -0.18 2.44
C PHE A 84 -16.31 0.80 1.25
N ALA A 85 -15.52 0.55 0.22
CA ALA A 85 -15.54 1.35 -1.01
C ALA A 85 -16.90 1.22 -1.73
N GLY A 86 -17.50 0.03 -1.74
CA GLY A 86 -18.86 -0.20 -2.25
C GLY A 86 -19.88 0.66 -1.51
N LEU A 87 -19.89 0.60 -0.18
CA LEU A 87 -20.79 1.38 0.68
C LEU A 87 -20.62 2.90 0.50
N LYS A 88 -19.38 3.39 0.40
CA LYS A 88 -19.11 4.82 0.13
C LYS A 88 -19.67 5.26 -1.22
N ARG A 89 -19.56 4.44 -2.26
CA ARG A 89 -20.10 4.77 -3.59
C ARG A 89 -21.62 4.84 -3.57
N GLU A 90 -22.29 3.94 -2.85
CA GLU A 90 -23.74 3.95 -2.66
C GLU A 90 -24.23 5.16 -1.85
N LEU A 91 -23.51 5.54 -0.79
CA LEU A 91 -23.80 6.76 -0.02
C LEU A 91 -23.67 8.02 -0.89
N VAL A 92 -22.63 8.11 -1.71
CA VAL A 92 -22.41 9.26 -2.60
C VAL A 92 -23.42 9.30 -3.75
N SER A 93 -23.84 8.16 -4.28
CA SER A 93 -24.85 8.09 -5.35
C SER A 93 -26.27 8.34 -4.82
N GLY A 94 -26.61 7.82 -3.63
CA GLY A 94 -27.84 8.11 -2.91
C GLY A 94 -27.97 9.59 -2.53
N ALA A 95 -26.89 10.21 -2.05
CA ALA A 95 -26.85 11.65 -1.72
C ALA A 95 -26.99 12.57 -2.94
N ARG A 96 -26.71 12.08 -4.16
CA ARG A 96 -26.93 12.80 -5.42
C ARG A 96 -28.36 12.66 -5.96
N LYS A 97 -29.08 11.61 -5.59
CA LYS A 97 -30.44 11.33 -6.09
C LYS A 97 -31.55 12.07 -5.32
N GLY A 98 -31.22 12.61 -4.15
CA GLY A 98 -32.13 13.41 -3.31
C GLY A 98 -31.95 14.92 -3.41
N ARG A 99 -31.31 15.43 -4.47
CA ARG A 99 -31.06 16.86 -4.69
C ARG A 99 -31.62 17.31 -6.03
#